data_AF-A0A3B9LQS4-F1
#
_entry.id   AF-A0A3B9LQS4-F1
#
_cell.length_a   1.000
_cell.length_b   1.000
_cell.length_c   1.000
_cell.angle_alpha   90.00
_cell.angle_beta   90.00
_cell.angle_gamma   90.00
#
_symmetry.space_group_name_H-M   'P 1'
#
loop_
_entity.id
_entity.type
_entity.pdbx_description
1 polymer ?
#
loop_
_entity_poly.entity_id
_entity_poly.type
_entity_poly.pdbx_seq_one_letter_code
_entity_poly.pdbx_strand_id
1 'polypeptide(L)' 'NRGVFGLNLGHMWHEPEKVAEWVQAIMVGVNEGWIQPHVDKAFSFAQAGDAHAYMESRRNIGKVVLVP' A
#
# COMPACT_ATOMS: atom_id res chain seq x y z
N ASN A 1 -20.70 -20.33 14.33
CA ASN A 1 -19.85 -19.13 14.21
C ASN A 1 -20.15 -18.39 12.92
N ARG A 2 -20.86 -17.26 13.00
CA ARG A 2 -20.99 -16.27 11.92
C ARG A 2 -20.65 -14.90 12.51
N GLY A 3 -19.79 -14.15 11.83
CA GLY A 3 -19.36 -12.81 12.25
C GLY A 3 -19.09 -11.92 11.03
N VAL A 4 -19.18 -10.61 11.23
CA VAL A 4 -18.85 -9.57 10.24
C VAL A 4 -17.72 -8.73 10.80
N PHE A 5 -16.68 -8.47 10.00
CA PHE A 5 -15.49 -7.73 10.40
C PHE A 5 -15.25 -6.57 9.43
N GLY A 6 -14.89 -5.40 9.96
CA GLY A 6 -14.38 -4.27 9.19
C GLY A 6 -12.94 -3.98 9.60
N LEU A 7 -12.10 -3.61 8.64
CA LEU A 7 -10.68 -3.29 8.87
C LEU A 7 -10.36 -1.90 8.32
N ASN A 8 -9.74 -1.07 9.15
CA ASN A 8 -9.11 0.18 8.76
C ASN A 8 -7.76 0.29 9.50
N LEU A 9 -6.65 0.17 8.78
CA LEU A 9 -5.30 0.23 9.37
C LEU A 9 -5.01 1.58 10.04
N GLY A 10 -5.66 2.67 9.63
CA GLY A 10 -5.53 3.99 10.28
C GLY A 10 -6.02 3.99 11.73
N HIS A 11 -6.98 3.15 12.08
CA HIS A 11 -7.43 2.99 13.47
C HIS A 11 -6.47 2.14 14.32
N MET A 12 -5.41 1.58 13.72
CA MET A 12 -4.44 0.71 14.38
C MET A 12 -3.09 1.41 14.61
N TRP A 13 -2.99 2.73 14.42
CA TRP A 13 -1.75 3.47 14.64
C TRP A 13 -1.18 3.37 16.07
N HIS A 14 -2.02 3.00 17.04
CA HIS A 14 -1.61 2.76 18.43
C HIS A 14 -1.18 1.31 18.71
N GLU A 15 -1.15 0.45 17.70
CA GLU A 15 -0.86 -0.99 17.80
C GLU A 15 0.39 -1.39 16.98
N PRO A 16 1.56 -0.75 17.23
CA PRO A 16 2.73 -0.90 16.37
C PRO A 16 3.30 -2.32 16.36
N GLU A 17 3.20 -3.05 17.48
CA GLU A 17 3.71 -4.42 17.59
C GLU A 17 2.96 -5.39 16.66
N LYS A 18 1.63 -5.27 16.58
CA LYS A 18 0.80 -6.07 15.66
C LYS A 18 1.13 -5.75 14.20
N VAL A 19 1.27 -4.47 13.87
CA VAL A 19 1.64 -4.04 12.52
C VAL A 19 3.03 -4.56 12.14
N ALA A 20 3.99 -4.54 13.07
CA ALA A 20 5.34 -5.03 12.84
C ALA A 20 5.37 -6.53 12.51
N GLU A 21 4.59 -7.36 13.21
CA GLU A 21 4.46 -8.79 12.93
C GLU A 21 3.98 -9.05 11.49
N TRP A 22 2.97 -8.31 11.03
CA TRP A 22 2.45 -8.44 9.67
C TRP A 22 3.44 -7.97 8.61
N VAL A 23 4.11 -6.83 8.86
CA VAL A 23 5.15 -6.32 7.97
C VAL A 23 6.27 -7.36 7.82
N GLN A 24 6.68 -8.03 8.91
CA GLN A 24 7.70 -9.07 8.86
C GLN A 24 7.27 -10.23 7.95
N ALA A 25 6.03 -10.70 8.06
CA ALA A 25 5.51 -11.76 7.19
C ALA A 25 5.49 -11.35 5.70
N ILE A 26 5.10 -10.11 5.40
CA ILE A 26 5.15 -9.57 4.04
C ILE A 26 6.58 -9.53 3.52
N MET A 27 7.54 -9.09 4.36
CA MET A 27 8.95 -9.02 3.96
C MET A 27 9.56 -10.39 3.68
N VAL A 28 9.19 -11.43 4.43
CA VAL A 28 9.56 -12.82 4.09
C VAL A 28 9.05 -13.15 2.69
N GLY A 29 7.80 -12.85 2.38
CA GLY A 29 7.24 -13.14 1.05
C GLY A 29 7.86 -12.37 -0.10
N VAL A 30 8.32 -11.14 0.15
CA VAL A 30 9.12 -10.37 -0.82
C VAL A 30 10.48 -11.04 -1.04
N ASN A 31 11.17 -11.44 0.03
CA ASN A 31 12.47 -12.09 -0.06
C ASN A 31 12.41 -13.46 -0.75
N GLU A 32 11.32 -14.20 -0.55
CA GLU A 32 11.06 -15.48 -1.22
C GLU A 32 10.52 -15.31 -2.65
N GLY A 33 10.16 -14.09 -3.06
CA GLY A 33 9.77 -13.76 -4.43
C GLY A 33 8.32 -14.09 -4.81
N TRP A 34 7.48 -14.55 -3.88
CA TRP A 34 6.06 -14.78 -4.13
C TRP A 34 5.18 -13.56 -3.86
N ILE A 35 5.69 -12.55 -3.16
CA ILE A 35 5.16 -11.19 -3.17
C ILE A 35 6.02 -10.34 -4.09
N GLN A 36 5.42 -9.79 -5.15
CA GLN A 36 6.11 -8.96 -6.13
C GLN A 36 5.42 -7.59 -6.20
N PRO A 37 5.87 -6.60 -5.40
CA PRO A 37 5.30 -5.25 -5.43
C PRO A 37 5.43 -4.65 -6.83
N HIS A 38 4.32 -4.15 -7.38
CA HIS A 38 4.28 -3.54 -8.69
C HIS A 38 4.01 -2.03 -8.58
N VAL A 39 4.98 -1.24 -9.04
CA VAL A 39 4.82 0.21 -9.23
C VAL A 39 4.31 0.44 -10.64
N ASP A 40 3.11 1.00 -10.74
CA ASP A 40 2.49 1.34 -12.02
C ASP A 40 3.13 2.61 -12.60
N LYS A 41 3.25 3.65 -11.76
CA LYS A 41 3.78 4.94 -12.20
C LYS A 41 4.39 5.75 -11.06
N ALA A 42 5.49 6.41 -11.38
CA ALA A 42 6.10 7.45 -10.56
C ALA A 42 5.79 8.84 -11.12
N PHE A 43 5.49 9.79 -10.24
CA PHE A 43 5.30 11.21 -10.55
C PHE A 43 6.26 12.03 -9.70
N SER A 44 6.76 13.16 -10.20
CA SER A 44 7.54 14.06 -9.35
C SER A 44 6.65 14.73 -8.29
N PHE A 45 7.24 15.31 -7.25
CA PHE A 45 6.49 16.08 -6.25
C PHE A 45 5.69 17.23 -6.88
N ALA A 46 6.24 17.88 -7.91
CA ALA A 46 5.54 18.92 -8.67
C ALA A 46 4.27 18.41 -9.37
N GLN A 47 4.15 17.10 -9.60
CA GLN A 47 3.04 16.44 -10.28
C GLN A 47 2.07 15.73 -9.33
N ALA A 48 2.08 16.05 -8.04
CA ALA A 48 1.20 15.40 -7.06
C ALA A 48 -0.29 15.48 -7.43
N GLY A 49 -0.73 16.59 -8.04
CA GLY A 49 -2.11 16.73 -8.55
C GLY A 49 -2.42 15.73 -9.66
N ASP A 50 -1.50 15.56 -10.62
CA ASP A 50 -1.65 14.59 -11.71
C ASP A 50 -1.64 13.15 -11.20
N ALA A 51 -0.79 12.85 -10.20
CA ALA A 51 -0.75 11.55 -9.54
C ALA A 51 -2.10 11.20 -8.90
N HIS A 52 -2.70 12.18 -8.21
CA HIS A 52 -4.00 12.03 -7.57
C HIS A 52 -5.11 11.83 -8.62
N ALA A 53 -5.16 12.66 -9.66
CA ALA A 53 -6.15 12.53 -10.73
C ALA A 53 -6.04 11.18 -11.47
N TYR A 54 -4.81 10.70 -11.70
CA TYR A 54 -4.55 9.40 -12.31
C TYR A 54 -5.11 8.24 -11.47
N MET A 55 -4.90 8.27 -10.15
CA MET A 55 -5.44 7.28 -9.21
C MET A 55 -6.97 7.34 -9.10
N GLU A 56 -7.56 8.53 -8.96
CA GLU A 56 -9.01 8.75 -8.89
C GLU A 56 -9.73 8.28 -10.16
N SER A 57 -9.10 8.46 -11.32
CA SER A 57 -9.61 7.95 -12.60
C SER A 57 -9.49 6.42 -12.75
N ARG A 58 -9.00 5.71 -11.73
CA ARG A 58 -8.77 4.24 -11.69
C ARG A 58 -7.91 3.72 -12.84
N ARG A 59 -6.94 4.53 -13.28
CA ARG A 59 -6.04 4.15 -14.38
C ARG A 59 -4.87 3.27 -13.94
N ASN A 60 -4.49 3.33 -12.66
CA ASN A 60 -3.33 2.63 -12.15
C ASN A 60 -3.58 1.12 -12.04
N ILE A 61 -2.68 0.31 -12.61
CA ILE A 61 -2.60 -1.12 -12.31
C ILE A 61 -1.37 -1.31 -11.43
N GLY A 62 -1.53 -1.14 -10.12
CA GLY A 62 -0.42 -1.16 -9.17
C GLY A 62 -0.27 0.15 -8.38
N LYS A 63 0.88 0.32 -7.73
CA LYS A 63 1.13 1.47 -6.85
C LYS A 63 1.54 2.71 -7.64
N VAL A 64 0.90 3.84 -7.32
CA VAL A 64 1.37 5.18 -7.70
C VAL A 64 2.32 5.70 -6.61
N VAL A 65 3.50 6.18 -7.00
CA VAL A 65 4.51 6.72 -6.07
C VAL A 65 4.89 8.16 -6.45
N LEU A 66 5.29 8.93 -5.44
CA LEU A 66 5.85 10.26 -5.62
C LEU A 66 7.36 10.23 -5.39
N VAL A 67 8.10 10.91 -6.26
CA VAL A 67 9.56 11.05 -6.18
C VAL A 67 9.96 12.53 -6.14
N PRO A 68 11.10 12.89 -5.50
CA PRO A 68 11.61 14.27 -5.48
C PRO A 68 11.75 14.91 -6.87
#